data_AF-A0A0R2FAQ0-F1
#
_entry.id   AF-A0A0R2FAQ0-F1
#
_cell.length_a   1.000
_cell.length_b   1.000
_cell.length_c   1.000
_cell.angle_alpha   90.00
_cell.angle_beta   90.00
_cell.angle_gamma   90.00
#
_symmetry.space_group_name_H-M   'P 1'
#
loop_
_entity.id
_entity.type
_entity.pdbx_description
1 polymer ?
#
loop_
_entity_poly.entity_id
_entity_poly.type
_entity_poly.pdbx_seq_one_letter_code
_entity_poly.pdbx_strand_id
1 'polypeptide(L)'
;MNFWGIKALGAAYLVWMSLHFFYEQRHPKDGPKPQTVAKPKQTHFWRTVASIEALDIVFSVDSILAALAVDNNPVIVLIGGCLGILAMRFVAQVITDFITKVPELEVMAYALIFIIAVKLALSLPQIGIEVPNWAFSVIVALAFLITWLIHQRRATRNQQQKRGI
;
A
#
# COMPACT_ATOMS: atom_id res chain seq x y z
N MET A 1 22.01 3.66 -17.25
CA MET A 1 22.50 3.37 -15.88
C MET A 1 21.58 2.32 -15.27
N ASN A 2 22.12 1.23 -14.75
CA ASN A 2 21.34 0.07 -14.31
C ASN A 2 20.61 0.39 -12.99
N PHE A 3 19.35 0.84 -13.07
CA PHE A 3 18.46 1.07 -11.92
C PHE A 3 18.03 -0.23 -11.20
N TRP A 4 18.76 -1.32 -11.41
CA TRP A 4 18.50 -2.62 -10.80
C TRP A 4 18.63 -2.58 -9.28
N GLY A 5 19.63 -1.86 -8.76
CA GLY A 5 19.84 -1.76 -7.31
C GLY A 5 18.64 -1.17 -6.58
N ILE A 6 17.99 -0.17 -7.17
CA ILE A 6 16.79 0.47 -6.60
C ILE A 6 15.61 -0.50 -6.62
N LYS A 7 15.43 -1.25 -7.71
CA LYS A 7 14.39 -2.28 -7.81
C LYS A 7 14.60 -3.40 -6.78
N ALA A 8 15.84 -3.86 -6.61
CA ALA A 8 16.18 -4.92 -5.68
C ALA A 8 15.98 -4.48 -4.23
N LEU A 9 16.45 -3.28 -3.87
CA LEU A 9 16.23 -2.69 -2.55
C LEU A 9 14.75 -2.47 -2.25
N GLY A 10 13.99 -1.94 -3.22
CA GLY A 10 12.54 -1.76 -3.09
C GLY A 10 11.82 -3.10 -2.85
N ALA A 11 12.15 -4.13 -3.64
CA ALA A 11 11.55 -5.45 -3.50
C ALA A 11 11.88 -6.09 -2.14
N ALA A 12 13.15 -6.04 -1.73
CA ALA A 12 13.59 -6.55 -0.43
C ALA A 12 12.88 -5.83 0.72
N TYR A 13 12.76 -4.50 0.64
CA TYR A 13 12.07 -3.69 1.65
C TYR A 13 10.59 -4.05 1.78
N LEU A 14 9.87 -4.17 0.65
CA LEU A 14 8.44 -4.50 0.64
C LEU A 14 8.20 -5.93 1.18
N VAL A 15 9.06 -6.89 0.83
CA VAL A 15 8.97 -8.27 1.35
C VAL A 15 9.22 -8.28 2.85
N TRP A 16 10.28 -7.60 3.31
CA TRP A 16 10.60 -7.50 4.73
C TRP A 16 9.44 -6.88 5.52
N MET A 17 8.86 -5.78 5.02
CA MET A 17 7.74 -5.10 5.67
C MET A 17 6.52 -6.01 5.84
N SER A 18 6.14 -6.73 4.77
CA SER A 18 4.98 -7.61 4.81
C SER A 18 5.21 -8.85 5.69
N LEU A 19 6.39 -9.47 5.61
CA LEU A 19 6.74 -10.62 6.45
C LEU A 19 6.79 -10.24 7.92
N HIS A 20 7.35 -9.07 8.24
CA HIS A 20 7.40 -8.55 9.61
C HIS A 20 5.99 -8.39 10.18
N PHE A 21 5.08 -7.79 9.41
CA PHE A 21 3.69 -7.62 9.82
C PHE A 21 3.00 -8.97 10.11
N PHE A 22 3.16 -9.96 9.24
CA PHE A 22 2.53 -11.27 9.42
C PHE A 22 3.16 -12.10 10.56
N TYR A 23 4.47 -11.94 10.79
CA TYR A 23 5.18 -12.56 11.90
C TYR A 23 4.71 -12.01 13.25
N GLU A 24 4.58 -10.68 13.37
CA GLU A 24 4.12 -10.02 14.58
C GLU A 24 2.65 -10.32 14.89
N GLN A 25 1.83 -10.54 13.86
CA GLN A 25 0.43 -10.93 14.02
C GLN A 25 0.25 -12.39 14.50
N ARG A 26 1.23 -13.28 14.24
CA ARG A 26 1.18 -14.70 14.65
C ARG A 26 1.86 -14.99 15.99
N HIS A 27 2.84 -14.18 16.39
CA HIS A 27 3.47 -14.25 17.70
C HIS A 27 3.13 -12.99 18.50
N PRO A 28 1.91 -12.88 19.07
CA PRO A 28 1.62 -11.82 20.03
C PRO A 28 2.54 -12.02 21.23
N LYS A 29 3.62 -11.24 21.33
CA LYS A 29 4.39 -11.16 22.56
C LYS A 29 3.46 -10.59 23.63
N ASP A 30 3.34 -11.26 24.77
CA ASP A 30 2.79 -10.69 25.99
C ASP A 30 3.73 -9.57 26.47
N GLY A 31 3.54 -8.37 25.92
CA GLY A 31 4.42 -7.20 26.05
C GLY A 31 3.97 -6.14 25.05
N PRO A 32 4.12 -4.84 25.34
CA PRO A 32 3.27 -3.78 24.81
C PRO A 32 3.17 -3.83 23.28
N LYS A 33 1.93 -4.04 22.82
CA LYS A 33 1.47 -4.09 21.42
C LYS A 33 2.42 -3.40 20.43
N PRO A 34 3.11 -4.15 19.55
CA PRO A 34 3.79 -3.55 18.42
C PRO A 34 2.78 -3.41 17.27
N GLN A 35 2.70 -2.20 16.72
CA GLN A 35 2.23 -1.89 15.36
C GLN A 35 0.73 -2.00 15.02
N THR A 36 -0.17 -1.70 15.96
CA THR A 36 -1.34 -0.90 15.55
C THR A 36 -0.79 0.48 15.27
N VAL A 37 -0.95 1.04 14.06
CA VAL A 37 -0.61 2.43 13.66
C VAL A 37 -0.43 3.31 14.90
N ALA A 38 0.79 3.33 15.43
CA ALA A 38 0.97 3.80 16.79
C ALA A 38 0.68 5.27 16.72
N LYS A 39 -0.35 5.74 17.44
CA LYS A 39 -0.63 7.17 17.64
C LYS A 39 0.72 7.83 17.84
N PRO A 40 1.22 8.63 16.88
CA PRO A 40 2.59 9.09 16.95
C PRO A 40 2.69 9.89 18.25
N LYS A 41 3.60 9.47 19.14
CA LYS A 41 4.03 10.34 20.23
C LYS A 41 4.36 11.69 19.59
N GLN A 42 3.77 12.77 20.10
CA GLN A 42 3.65 14.07 19.43
C GLN A 42 4.97 14.66 18.90
N THR A 43 6.11 14.15 19.37
CA THR A 43 7.47 14.47 18.89
C THR A 43 7.75 14.06 17.43
N HIS A 44 6.94 13.18 16.81
CA HIS A 44 7.13 12.72 15.43
C HIS A 44 6.16 13.31 14.41
N PHE A 45 5.22 14.17 14.82
CA PHE A 45 4.16 14.69 13.94
C PHE A 45 4.72 15.41 12.70
N TRP A 46 5.64 16.38 12.90
CA TRP A 46 6.24 17.13 11.79
C TRP A 46 7.06 16.25 10.83
N ARG A 47 7.71 15.20 11.34
CA ARG A 47 8.46 14.25 10.51
C ARG A 47 7.52 13.40 9.66
N THR A 48 6.42 12.94 10.23
CA THR A 48 5.39 12.19 9.49
C THR A 48 4.72 13.08 8.44
N VAL A 49 4.35 14.31 8.78
CA VAL A 49 3.78 15.28 7.83
C VAL A 49 4.76 15.57 6.69
N ALA A 50 6.02 15.87 7.00
CA ALA A 50 7.04 16.12 5.98
C ALA A 50 7.25 14.90 5.05
N SER A 51 7.15 13.68 5.59
CA SER A 51 7.29 12.44 4.80
C SER A 51 6.11 12.25 3.84
N ILE A 52 4.89 12.57 4.29
CA ILE A 52 3.67 12.49 3.46
C ILE A 52 3.70 13.58 2.38
N GLU A 53 4.07 14.81 2.73
CA GLU A 53 4.18 15.93 1.79
C GLU A 53 5.25 15.64 0.71
N ALA A 54 6.40 15.07 1.10
CA ALA A 54 7.44 14.68 0.16
C ALA A 54 6.98 13.57 -0.81
N LEU A 55 6.21 12.59 -0.31
CA LEU A 55 5.63 11.54 -1.15
C LEU A 55 4.65 12.12 -2.18
N ASP A 56 3.86 13.10 -1.76
CA ASP A 56 2.88 13.78 -2.62
C ASP A 56 3.54 14.66 -3.69
N ILE A 57 4.66 15.32 -3.36
CA ILE A 57 5.50 16.01 -4.36
C ILE A 57 6.01 15.02 -5.42
N VAL A 58 6.54 13.86 -5.03
CA VAL A 58 7.04 12.86 -5.98
C VAL A 58 5.92 12.31 -6.87
N PHE A 59 4.73 12.12 -6.32
CA PHE A 59 3.57 11.63 -7.06
C PHE A 59 2.93 12.69 -7.98
N SER A 60 2.92 13.95 -7.55
CA SER A 60 2.39 15.06 -8.35
C SER A 60 3.22 15.32 -9.61
N VAL A 61 4.55 15.14 -9.57
CA VAL A 61 5.40 15.29 -10.78
C VAL A 61 4.99 14.28 -11.85
N ASP A 62 4.79 13.01 -11.50
CA ASP A 62 4.36 11.98 -12.45
C ASP A 62 2.96 12.27 -13.00
N SER A 63 2.05 12.69 -12.12
CA SER A 63 0.67 13.05 -12.50
C SER A 63 0.61 14.28 -13.42
N ILE A 64 1.47 15.28 -13.21
CA ILE A 64 1.59 16.47 -14.08
C ILE A 64 2.14 16.06 -15.45
N LEU A 65 3.19 15.22 -15.50
CA LEU A 65 3.74 14.73 -16.76
C LEU A 65 2.70 13.91 -17.55
N ALA A 66 1.93 13.06 -16.88
CA ALA A 66 0.84 12.32 -17.49
C ALA A 66 -0.28 13.24 -18.03
N ALA A 67 -0.65 14.27 -17.28
CA ALA A 67 -1.68 15.22 -17.70
C ALA A 67 -1.23 16.08 -18.90
N LEU A 68 0.03 16.55 -18.89
CA LEU A 68 0.64 17.27 -20.02
C LEU A 68 0.78 16.40 -21.28
N ALA A 69 0.89 15.09 -21.12
CA ALA A 69 0.89 14.17 -22.25
C ALA A 69 -0.50 14.02 -22.92
N VAL A 70 -1.58 14.33 -22.21
CA VAL A 70 -2.97 14.23 -22.71
C VAL A 70 -3.47 15.57 -23.26
N ASP A 71 -3.13 16.68 -22.61
CA ASP A 71 -3.51 18.03 -23.04
C ASP A 71 -2.44 19.05 -22.63
N ASN A 72 -2.16 20.02 -23.52
CA ASN A 72 -1.11 21.01 -23.32
C ASN A 72 -1.57 22.22 -22.48
N ASN A 73 -2.82 22.27 -22.00
CA ASN A 73 -3.29 23.39 -21.21
C ASN A 73 -2.80 23.33 -19.75
N PRO A 74 -1.79 24.14 -19.35
CA PRO A 74 -1.19 24.05 -18.03
C PRO A 74 -2.14 24.47 -16.90
N VAL A 75 -3.18 25.28 -17.20
CA VAL A 75 -4.14 25.75 -16.19
C VAL A 75 -4.99 24.60 -15.68
N ILE A 76 -5.41 23.70 -16.57
CA ILE A 76 -6.22 22.52 -16.21
C ILE A 76 -5.38 21.56 -15.37
N VAL A 77 -4.10 21.36 -15.75
CA VAL A 77 -3.16 20.50 -15.02
C VAL A 77 -2.89 21.04 -13.61
N LEU A 78 -2.70 22.36 -13.46
CA LEU A 78 -2.48 23.01 -12.17
C LEU A 78 -3.69 22.85 -11.24
N ILE A 79 -4.89 23.12 -11.74
CA ILE A 79 -6.13 23.00 -10.95
C ILE A 79 -6.39 21.54 -10.57
N GLY A 80 -6.18 20.61 -11.50
CA GLY A 80 -6.30 19.17 -11.27
C GLY A 80 -5.29 18.66 -10.23
N GLY A 81 -4.04 19.12 -10.30
CA GLY A 81 -3.00 18.83 -9.32
C GLY A 81 -3.36 19.34 -7.93
N CYS A 82 -3.77 20.61 -7.80
CA CYS A 82 -4.21 21.18 -6.52
C CYS A 82 -5.42 20.44 -5.93
N LEU A 83 -6.42 20.11 -6.73
CA LEU A 83 -7.56 19.31 -6.29
C LEU A 83 -7.15 17.89 -5.89
N GLY A 84 -6.20 17.28 -6.61
CA GLY A 84 -5.66 15.96 -6.33
C GLY A 84 -5.01 15.87 -4.96
N ILE A 85 -4.11 16.82 -4.64
CA ILE A 85 -3.44 16.93 -3.34
C ILE A 85 -4.47 17.06 -2.20
N LEU A 86 -5.47 17.92 -2.40
CA LEU A 86 -6.51 18.18 -1.40
C LEU A 86 -7.39 16.93 -1.19
N ALA A 87 -7.74 16.23 -2.27
CA ALA A 87 -8.49 14.98 -2.22
C ALA A 87 -7.70 13.85 -1.55
N MET A 88 -6.42 13.66 -1.88
CA MET A 88 -5.57 12.64 -1.25
C MET A 88 -5.44 12.86 0.25
N ARG A 89 -5.25 14.11 0.67
CA ARG A 89 -5.16 14.46 2.09
C ARG A 89 -6.46 14.17 2.85
N PHE A 90 -7.61 14.44 2.25
CA PHE A 90 -8.91 14.10 2.83
C PHE A 90 -9.10 12.58 2.93
N VAL A 91 -8.79 11.85 1.86
CA VAL A 91 -8.88 10.38 1.83
C VAL A 91 -7.99 9.74 2.88
N ALA A 92 -6.76 10.23 3.07
CA ALA A 92 -5.84 9.70 4.08
C ALA A 92 -6.40 9.82 5.51
N GLN A 93 -7.07 10.94 5.83
CA GLN A 93 -7.75 11.12 7.12
C GLN A 93 -8.88 10.09 7.29
N VAL A 94 -9.74 9.96 6.27
CA VAL A 94 -10.86 9.01 6.29
C VAL A 94 -10.37 7.57 6.41
N ILE A 95 -9.35 7.17 5.65
CA ILE A 95 -8.77 5.82 5.69
C ILE A 95 -8.14 5.54 7.05
N THR A 96 -7.43 6.51 7.63
CA THR A 96 -6.85 6.36 8.97
C THR A 96 -7.94 6.12 10.01
N ASP A 97 -9.00 6.93 10.00
CA ASP A 97 -10.16 6.73 10.88
C ASP A 97 -10.84 5.39 10.62
N PHE A 98 -10.91 4.95 9.37
CA PHE A 98 -11.55 3.69 8.99
C PHE A 98 -10.74 2.46 9.45
N ILE A 99 -9.41 2.50 9.34
CA ILE A 99 -8.52 1.46 9.86
C ILE A 99 -8.63 1.34 11.39
N THR A 100 -8.78 2.47 12.11
CA THR A 100 -8.95 2.43 13.57
C THR A 100 -10.26 1.75 14.00
N LYS A 101 -11.30 1.81 13.15
CA LYS A 101 -12.60 1.16 13.40
C LYS A 101 -12.61 -0.30 12.95
N VAL A 102 -11.91 -0.64 11.86
CA VAL A 102 -11.88 -1.99 11.28
C VAL A 102 -10.42 -2.42 11.06
N PRO A 103 -9.77 -3.05 12.06
CA PRO A 103 -8.36 -3.45 11.97
C PRO A 103 -8.10 -4.55 10.92
N GLU A 104 -9.14 -5.21 10.41
CA GLU A 104 -9.01 -6.16 9.30
C GLU A 104 -8.50 -5.49 8.00
N LEU A 105 -8.79 -4.20 7.81
CA LEU A 105 -8.35 -3.44 6.63
C LEU A 105 -6.85 -3.23 6.60
N GLU A 106 -6.23 -3.11 7.77
CA GLU A 106 -4.77 -3.01 7.90
C GLU A 106 -4.11 -4.28 7.34
N VAL A 107 -4.63 -5.46 7.72
CA VAL A 107 -4.14 -6.75 7.21
C VAL A 107 -4.26 -6.86 5.70
N MET A 108 -5.37 -6.36 5.13
CA MET A 108 -5.56 -6.34 3.67
C MET A 108 -4.56 -5.42 2.97
N ALA A 109 -4.25 -4.26 3.54
CA ALA A 109 -3.25 -3.34 2.99
C ALA A 109 -1.85 -3.98 2.96
N TYR A 110 -1.43 -4.63 4.04
CA TYR A 110 -0.15 -5.35 4.08
C TYR A 110 -0.09 -6.58 3.17
N ALA A 111 -1.22 -7.27 2.98
CA ALA A 111 -1.32 -8.35 2.00
C ALA A 111 -1.15 -7.81 0.56
N LEU A 112 -1.74 -6.66 0.24
CA LEU A 112 -1.56 -6.02 -1.06
C LEU A 112 -0.10 -5.59 -1.28
N ILE A 113 0.54 -5.02 -0.25
CA ILE A 113 1.97 -4.68 -0.28
C ILE A 113 2.83 -5.92 -0.56
N PHE A 114 2.50 -7.07 0.03
CA PHE A 114 3.20 -8.34 -0.26
C PHE A 114 3.16 -8.71 -1.74
N ILE A 115 1.98 -8.63 -2.35
CA ILE A 115 1.77 -8.97 -3.76
C ILE A 115 2.61 -8.04 -4.66
N ILE A 116 2.65 -6.75 -4.33
CA ILE A 116 3.49 -5.76 -5.02
C ILE A 116 4.98 -6.09 -4.85
N ALA A 117 5.39 -6.50 -3.65
CA ALA A 117 6.76 -6.92 -3.34
C ALA A 117 7.21 -8.09 -4.21
N VAL A 118 6.39 -9.14 -4.29
CA VAL A 118 6.64 -10.33 -5.10
C VAL A 118 6.75 -9.96 -6.57
N LYS A 119 5.86 -9.11 -7.08
CA LYS A 119 5.94 -8.67 -8.48
C LYS A 119 7.20 -7.85 -8.75
N LEU A 120 7.58 -6.95 -7.86
CA LEU A 120 8.80 -6.15 -8.00
C LEU A 120 10.05 -7.03 -7.94
N ALA A 121 10.06 -8.06 -7.09
CA ALA A 121 11.12 -9.06 -7.00
C ALA A 121 11.25 -9.88 -8.30
N LEU A 122 10.12 -10.30 -8.89
CA LEU A 122 10.08 -11.01 -10.16
C LEU A 122 10.53 -10.15 -11.35
N SER A 123 10.36 -8.83 -11.26
CA SER A 123 10.81 -7.87 -12.28
C SER A 123 12.34 -7.61 -12.27
N LEU A 124 13.11 -8.30 -11.41
CA LEU A 124 14.55 -8.11 -11.33
C LEU A 124 15.28 -8.74 -12.53
N PRO A 125 16.15 -7.99 -13.26
CA PRO A 125 16.90 -8.46 -14.43
C PRO A 125 17.76 -9.72 -14.25
N GLN A 126 18.07 -10.17 -13.04
CA GLN A 126 18.75 -11.47 -12.84
C GLN A 126 17.85 -12.68 -13.15
N ILE A 127 16.53 -12.50 -13.22
CA ILE A 127 15.56 -13.53 -13.58
C ILE A 127 15.14 -13.41 -15.05
N GLY A 128 15.40 -12.28 -15.73
CA GLY A 128 15.22 -12.13 -17.19
C GLY A 128 13.79 -12.29 -17.73
N ILE A 129 12.79 -12.51 -16.86
CA ILE A 129 11.38 -12.62 -17.25
C ILE A 129 10.81 -11.20 -17.28
N GLU A 130 10.73 -10.60 -18.47
CA GLU A 130 9.88 -9.44 -18.70
C GLU A 130 8.42 -9.89 -18.54
N VAL A 131 7.89 -9.79 -17.32
CA VAL A 131 6.46 -10.02 -17.10
C VAL A 131 5.71 -8.95 -17.90
N PRO A 132 4.95 -9.32 -18.93
CA PRO A 132 4.31 -8.33 -19.78
C PRO A 132 3.27 -7.55 -18.98
N ASN A 133 3.09 -6.26 -19.28
CA ASN A 133 2.26 -5.34 -18.49
C ASN A 133 0.83 -5.87 -18.25
N TRP A 134 0.25 -6.58 -19.23
CA TRP A 134 -1.05 -7.21 -19.11
C TRP A 134 -1.06 -8.37 -18.10
N ALA A 135 0.01 -9.17 -18.02
CA ALA A 135 0.14 -10.25 -17.04
C ALA A 135 0.25 -9.68 -15.62
N PHE A 136 0.89 -8.53 -15.43
CA PHE A 136 0.86 -7.86 -14.14
C PHE A 136 -0.56 -7.43 -13.74
N SER A 137 -1.28 -6.77 -14.63
CA SER A 137 -2.66 -6.34 -14.36
C SER A 137 -3.56 -7.52 -14.03
N VAL A 138 -3.40 -8.66 -14.71
CA VAL A 138 -4.11 -9.91 -14.41
C VAL A 138 -3.71 -10.48 -13.04
N ILE A 139 -2.42 -10.47 -12.69
CA ILE A 139 -1.95 -10.92 -11.38
C ILE A 139 -2.51 -10.04 -10.25
N VAL A 140 -2.53 -8.72 -10.43
CA VAL A 140 -3.12 -7.79 -9.45
C VAL A 140 -4.63 -8.02 -9.32
N ALA A 141 -5.34 -8.17 -10.44
CA ALA A 141 -6.77 -8.46 -10.45
C ALA A 141 -7.07 -9.80 -9.76
N LEU A 142 -6.30 -10.86 -10.04
CA LEU A 142 -6.40 -12.15 -9.38
C LEU A 142 -6.07 -12.05 -7.90
N ALA A 143 -5.08 -11.26 -7.51
CA ALA A 143 -4.72 -11.10 -6.11
C ALA A 143 -5.77 -10.31 -5.33
N PHE A 144 -6.40 -9.31 -5.96
CA PHE A 144 -7.62 -8.65 -5.44
C PHE A 144 -8.76 -9.66 -5.26
N LEU A 145 -9.02 -10.49 -6.28
CA LEU A 145 -10.03 -11.54 -6.23
C LEU A 145 -9.74 -12.57 -5.14
N ILE A 146 -8.50 -13.05 -5.00
CA ILE A 146 -8.10 -14.01 -3.98
C ILE A 146 -8.24 -13.39 -2.59
N THR A 147 -7.81 -12.15 -2.40
CA THR A 147 -7.94 -11.43 -1.12
C THR A 147 -9.42 -11.24 -0.77
N TRP A 148 -10.25 -10.85 -1.73
CA TRP A 148 -11.70 -10.74 -1.59
C TRP A 148 -12.35 -12.08 -1.25
N LEU A 149 -11.93 -13.17 -1.91
CA LEU A 149 -12.47 -14.51 -1.72
C LEU A 149 -12.04 -15.11 -0.37
N ILE A 150 -10.81 -14.84 0.08
CA ILE A 150 -10.33 -15.17 1.43
C ILE A 150 -11.11 -14.37 2.48
N HIS A 151 -11.35 -13.08 2.24
CA HIS A 151 -12.17 -12.25 3.13
C HIS A 151 -13.60 -12.78 3.23
N GLN A 152 -14.24 -13.12 2.10
CA GLN A 152 -15.56 -13.74 2.09
C GLN A 152 -15.60 -15.09 2.82
N ARG A 153 -14.58 -15.94 2.64
CA ARG A 153 -14.50 -17.24 3.36
C ARG A 153 -14.24 -17.09 4.87
N ARG A 154 -13.50 -16.05 5.28
CA ARG A 154 -13.27 -15.75 6.71
C ARG A 154 -14.51 -15.13 7.37
N ALA A 155 -15.26 -14.30 6.64
CA ALA A 155 -16.55 -13.76 7.08
C ALA A 155 -17.56 -14.87 7.42
N THR A 156 -17.55 -16.00 6.70
CA THR A 156 -18.43 -17.15 6.99
C THR A 156 -17.96 -17.99 8.18
N ARG A 157 -16.64 -18.11 8.42
CA ARG A 157 -16.09 -18.90 9.54
C ARG A 157 -16.30 -18.25 10.91
N ASN A 158 -16.32 -16.92 10.98
CA ASN A 158 -16.58 -16.19 12.24
C ASN A 158 -18.02 -16.31 12.76
N GLN A 159 -18.99 -16.70 11.92
CA GLN A 159 -20.37 -16.96 12.37
C GLN A 159 -20.56 -18.34 13.01
N GLN A 160 -19.75 -19.34 12.65
CA GLN A 160 -19.87 -20.69 13.24
C GLN A 160 -19.35 -20.75 14.68
N GLN A 161 -18.34 -19.95 15.03
CA GLN A 161 -17.77 -19.94 16.39
C GLN A 161 -18.63 -19.18 17.42
N LYS A 162 -19.56 -18.31 16.97
CA LYS A 162 -20.55 -17.65 17.86
C LYS A 162 -21.81 -18.48 18.12
N ARG A 163 -22.03 -19.59 17.42
CA ARG A 163 -23.18 -20.50 17.63
C ARG A 163 -22.81 -21.77 18.42
N GLY A 164 -21.58 -21.84 18.93
CA GLY A 164 -21.07 -22.95 19.74
C GLY A 164 -20.83 -22.62 21.21
N ILE A 165 -21.49 -21.58 21.73
CA ILE A 165 -21.65 -21.33 23.18
C ILE A 165 -23.08 -21.69 23.53
#